data_AF-A0A819DET6-F1
#
_entry.id   AF-A0A819DET6-F1
#
_cell.length_a   1.000
_cell.length_b   1.000
_cell.length_c   1.000
_cell.angle_alpha   90.00
_cell.angle_beta   90.00
_cell.angle_gamma   90.00
#
_symmetry.space_group_name_H-M   'P 1'
#
loop_
_entity.id
_entity.type
_entity.pdbx_description
1 polymer ?
#
loop_
_entity_poly.entity_id
_entity_poly.type
_entity_poly.pdbx_seq_one_letter_code
_entity_poly.pdbx_strand_id
1 'polypeptide(L)'
;MAFCFTDSIKTFTIQNLTEIEEMPHIKTNDGRCVFIDGIEKISELMMRRVFEALDLNQTIGYLLCTYQIRMARMKSVLVRTPELGILNFIKQNSL
;
A
#
# COMPACT_ATOMS: atom_id res chain seq x y z
N MET A 1 -19.79 5.76 -10.47
CA MET A 1 -18.98 6.59 -11.39
C MET A 1 -18.42 7.76 -10.57
N ALA A 2 -17.15 7.67 -10.13
CA ALA A 2 -16.35 8.72 -9.47
C ALA A 2 -14.84 8.35 -9.41
N PHE A 3 -14.41 7.27 -10.08
CA PHE A 3 -13.03 6.78 -10.01
C PHE A 3 -12.06 7.62 -10.84
N CYS A 4 -12.56 8.26 -11.91
CA CYS A 4 -11.77 9.04 -12.86
C CYS A 4 -11.89 10.57 -12.66
N PHE A 5 -12.65 11.05 -11.67
CA PHE A 5 -13.04 12.47 -11.52
C PHE A 5 -12.53 13.12 -10.23
N THR A 6 -11.54 12.53 -9.58
CA THR A 6 -10.86 13.17 -8.44
C THR A 6 -9.45 13.56 -8.85
N ASP A 7 -8.97 14.69 -8.33
CA ASP A 7 -7.62 15.22 -8.54
C ASP A 7 -6.53 14.24 -8.07
N SER A 8 -6.24 13.23 -8.89
CA SER A 8 -5.18 12.26 -8.66
C SER A 8 -3.99 12.55 -9.56
N ILE A 9 -2.80 12.58 -8.99
CA ILE A 9 -1.57 12.71 -9.75
C ILE A 9 -1.21 11.34 -10.32
N LYS A 10 -1.00 11.26 -11.64
CA LYS A 10 -0.51 10.03 -12.28
C LYS A 10 0.95 9.81 -11.87
N THR A 11 1.26 8.66 -11.28
CA THR A 11 2.61 8.32 -10.81
C THR A 11 3.34 7.45 -11.84
N PHE A 12 2.95 6.19 -11.99
CA PHE A 12 3.52 5.27 -12.97
C PHE A 12 2.50 4.25 -13.49
N THR A 13 2.90 3.50 -14.51
CA THR A 13 2.11 2.38 -15.06
C THR A 13 2.79 1.07 -14.70
N ILE A 14 2.02 0.16 -14.10
CA ILE A 14 2.43 -1.25 -13.90
C ILE A 14 2.29 -1.95 -15.24
N GLN A 15 3.39 -2.50 -15.75
CA GLN A 15 3.41 -3.15 -17.06
C GLN A 15 3.08 -4.64 -16.96
N ASN A 16 3.54 -5.29 -15.90
CA ASN A 16 3.34 -6.72 -15.71
C ASN A 16 2.30 -6.97 -14.62
N LEU A 17 1.22 -7.69 -14.96
CA LEU A 17 0.14 -8.01 -14.01
C LEU A 17 0.64 -8.88 -12.84
N THR A 18 1.76 -9.59 -13.01
CA THR A 18 2.37 -10.35 -11.91
C THR A 18 2.91 -9.47 -10.79
N GLU A 19 3.04 -8.15 -10.99
CA GLU A 19 3.39 -7.19 -9.93
C GLU A 19 2.19 -6.86 -9.02
N ILE A 20 0.98 -7.34 -9.35
CA ILE A 20 -0.26 -7.12 -8.60
C ILE A 20 -0.72 -8.47 -8.03
N GLU A 21 -0.79 -8.55 -6.71
CA GLU A 21 -1.30 -9.72 -6.00
C GLU A 21 -2.68 -9.41 -5.41
N GLU A 22 -3.62 -10.35 -5.54
CA GLU A 22 -4.91 -10.27 -4.87
C GLU A 22 -4.76 -10.66 -3.41
N MET A 23 -5.09 -9.74 -2.49
CA MET A 23 -5.04 -10.00 -1.06
C MET A 23 -6.43 -10.42 -0.56
N PRO A 24 -6.57 -11.60 0.09
CA PRO A 24 -7.85 -12.02 0.61
C PRO A 24 -8.30 -11.11 1.75
N HIS A 25 -9.60 -10.78 1.77
CA HIS A 25 -10.19 -10.03 2.87
C HIS A 25 -9.97 -10.72 4.22
N ILE A 26 -9.40 -9.99 5.18
CA ILE A 26 -9.36 -10.43 6.58
C ILE A 26 -10.75 -10.19 7.17
N LYS A 27 -11.45 -11.25 7.56
CA LYS A 27 -12.81 -11.19 8.10
C LYS A 27 -12.85 -11.55 9.57
N THR A 28 -13.89 -11.09 10.27
CA THR A 28 -14.27 -11.62 11.58
C THR A 28 -14.61 -13.11 11.48
N ASN A 29 -14.51 -13.84 12.60
CA ASN A 29 -14.83 -15.27 12.66
C ASN A 29 -16.28 -15.57 12.22
N ASP A 30 -17.20 -14.63 12.42
CA ASP A 30 -18.59 -14.72 11.99
C ASP A 30 -18.84 -14.22 10.55
N GLY A 31 -17.78 -13.78 9.86
CA GLY A 31 -17.81 -13.31 8.47
C GLY A 31 -18.51 -11.97 8.24
N ARG A 32 -18.99 -11.30 9.29
CA ARG A 32 -19.81 -10.09 9.18
C ARG A 32 -19.03 -8.83 8.84
N CYS A 33 -17.77 -8.74 9.25
CA CYS A 33 -16.93 -7.56 9.04
C CYS A 33 -15.65 -7.92 8.29
N VAL A 34 -15.24 -7.04 7.37
CA VAL A 34 -13.92 -7.07 6.73
C VAL A 34 -13.04 -6.05 7.44
N PHE A 35 -11.94 -6.49 8.05
CA PHE A 35 -11.04 -5.64 8.84
C PHE A 35 -10.17 -4.72 8.00
N ILE A 36 -9.87 -5.11 6.76
CA ILE A 36 -8.94 -4.39 5.86
C ILE A 36 -9.66 -3.82 4.64
N ASP A 37 -10.94 -3.49 4.76
CA ASP A 37 -11.70 -2.95 3.63
C ASP A 37 -11.08 -1.63 3.15
N GLY A 38 -10.68 -1.58 1.89
CA GLY A 38 -10.00 -0.44 1.28
C GLY A 38 -8.58 -0.19 1.76
N ILE A 39 -7.91 -1.17 2.39
CA ILE A 39 -6.49 -1.10 2.80
C ILE A 39 -5.72 -2.26 2.17
N GLU A 40 -4.68 -1.93 1.42
CA GLU A 40 -3.83 -2.92 0.73
C GLU A 40 -2.35 -2.69 1.05
N LYS A 41 -1.50 -3.64 0.64
CA LYS A 41 -0.06 -3.57 0.85
C LYS A 41 0.68 -3.06 -0.39
N ILE A 42 1.82 -2.41 -0.15
CA ILE A 42 2.77 -2.08 -1.20
C ILE A 42 4.20 -2.40 -0.78
N SER A 43 4.96 -2.96 -1.73
CA SER A 43 6.40 -3.15 -1.54
C SER A 43 7.13 -1.81 -1.51
N GLU A 44 8.26 -1.77 -0.80
CA GLU A 44 9.10 -0.58 -0.76
C GLU A 44 9.56 -0.15 -2.15
N LEU A 45 9.92 -1.11 -3.02
CA LEU A 45 10.35 -0.82 -4.39
C LEU A 45 9.26 -0.06 -5.17
N MET A 46 8.00 -0.49 -5.06
CA MET A 46 6.88 0.19 -5.73
C MET A 46 6.58 1.54 -5.10
N MET A 47 6.74 1.67 -3.78
CA MET A 47 6.63 2.97 -3.09
C MET A 47 7.70 3.97 -3.53
N ARG A 48 8.95 3.53 -3.73
CA ARG A 48 10.02 4.39 -4.26
C ARG A 48 9.69 4.94 -5.65
N ARG A 49 9.09 4.12 -6.53
CA ARG A 49 8.61 4.58 -7.85
C ARG A 49 7.54 5.67 -7.73
N VAL A 50 6.67 5.60 -6.73
CA VAL A 50 5.71 6.69 -6.45
C VAL A 50 6.44 7.96 -6.05
N PHE A 51 7.45 7.87 -5.17
CA PHE A 51 8.15 9.05 -4.65
C PHE A 51 9.00 9.71 -5.74
N GLU A 52 9.66 8.93 -6.59
CA GLU A 52 10.36 9.41 -7.77
C GLU A 52 9.42 10.18 -8.71
N ALA A 53 8.23 9.64 -8.98
CA ALA A 53 7.26 10.28 -9.85
C ALA A 53 6.68 11.60 -9.29
N LEU A 54 6.76 11.78 -7.96
CA LEU A 54 6.24 12.96 -7.25
C LEU A 54 7.35 13.91 -6.76
N ASP A 55 8.62 13.62 -7.08
CA ASP A 55 9.80 14.34 -6.59
C ASP A 55 9.85 14.45 -5.03
N LEU A 56 9.38 13.40 -4.34
CA LEU A 56 9.34 13.33 -2.88
C LEU A 56 10.64 12.75 -2.27
N ASN A 57 11.63 12.43 -3.10
CA ASN A 57 12.87 11.77 -2.67
C ASN A 57 13.73 12.62 -1.73
N GLN A 58 13.50 13.94 -1.66
CA GLN A 58 14.20 14.84 -0.75
C GLN A 58 13.66 14.79 0.69
N THR A 59 12.54 14.11 0.94
CA THR A 59 11.95 13.95 2.29
C THR A 59 12.66 12.83 3.07
N ILE A 60 13.99 12.94 3.21
CA ILE A 60 14.84 11.98 3.91
C ILE A 60 14.56 12.12 5.42
N GLY A 61 13.73 11.23 5.95
CA GLY A 61 13.40 11.15 7.38
C GLY A 61 11.98 10.67 7.67
N TYR A 62 11.06 10.90 6.73
CA TYR A 62 9.69 10.41 6.80
C TYR A 62 9.38 9.61 5.55
N LEU A 63 9.73 8.33 5.56
CA LEU A 63 9.17 7.44 4.54
C LEU A 63 7.67 7.36 4.83
N LEU A 64 6.85 8.02 4.01
CA LEU A 64 5.40 7.96 4.12
C LEU A 64 4.97 6.50 4.18
N CYS A 65 4.45 6.06 5.33
CA CYS A 65 4.07 4.65 5.52
C CYS A 65 2.78 4.29 4.75
N THR A 66 2.03 5.30 4.28
CA THR A 66 0.72 5.12 3.66
C THR A 66 0.40 6.19 2.62
N TYR A 67 -0.32 5.83 1.55
CA TYR A 67 -0.92 6.80 0.63
C TYR A 67 -2.20 6.26 -0.01
N GLN A 68 -3.10 7.17 -0.39
CA GLN A 68 -4.34 6.81 -1.10
C GLN A 68 -4.07 6.71 -2.60
N ILE A 69 -4.49 5.60 -3.20
CA ILE A 69 -4.35 5.36 -4.64
C ILE A 69 -5.68 5.25 -5.34
N ARG A 70 -5.60 5.39 -6.66
CA ARG A 70 -6.59 4.89 -7.60
C ARG A 70 -5.86 4.11 -8.68
N MET A 71 -6.28 2.87 -8.90
CA MET A 71 -5.71 2.01 -9.93
C MET A 71 -6.87 1.29 -10.63
N ALA A 72 -7.04 1.56 -11.92
CA ALA A 72 -8.16 1.03 -12.71
C ALA A 72 -9.52 1.26 -12.01
N ARG A 73 -10.17 0.19 -11.52
CA ARG A 73 -11.46 0.23 -10.81
C ARG A 73 -11.33 0.16 -9.29
N MET A 74 -10.11 0.28 -8.77
CA MET A 74 -9.80 0.19 -7.33
C MET A 74 -9.46 1.57 -6.75
N LYS A 75 -9.90 1.80 -5.52
CA LYS A 75 -9.53 2.93 -4.66
C LYS A 75 -9.17 2.30 -3.33
N SER A 76 -7.96 2.55 -2.86
CA SER A 76 -7.44 1.92 -1.65
C SER A 76 -6.42 2.84 -0.99
N VAL A 77 -6.17 2.60 0.30
CA VAL A 77 -4.99 3.08 1.00
C VAL A 77 -3.92 1.99 0.92
N LEU A 78 -2.78 2.30 0.32
CA LEU A 78 -1.62 1.40 0.33
C LEU A 78 -0.78 1.68 1.55
N VAL A 79 -0.37 0.61 2.24
CA VAL A 79 0.52 0.63 3.39
C VAL A 79 1.81 -0.08 3.03
N ARG A 80 2.97 0.51 3.37
CA ARG A 80 4.26 -0.18 3.17
C ARG A 80 4.25 -1.49 3.94
N THR A 81 4.53 -2.60 3.26
CA THR A 81 4.74 -3.88 3.93
C THR A 81 5.96 -3.76 4.85
N PRO A 82 5.82 -4.01 6.17
CA PRO A 82 6.99 -4.06 7.04
C PRO A 82 7.90 -5.18 6.56
N GLU A 83 9.19 -4.89 6.42
CA GLU A 83 10.17 -5.92 6.13
C GLU A 83 10.11 -6.99 7.24
N LEU A 84 10.09 -8.26 6.85
CA LEU A 84 10.01 -9.42 7.75
C LEU A 84 11.04 -9.38 8.90
N GLY A 85 12.09 -8.55 8.81
CA GLY A 85 13.07 -8.30 9.87
C GLY A 85 12.53 -7.57 11.11
N ILE A 86 11.47 -6.77 11.00
CA ILE A 86 10.91 -6.02 12.16
C ILE A 86 10.15 -6.94 13.12
N LEU A 87 9.50 -7.98 12.59
CA LEU A 87 8.78 -8.97 13.42
C LEU A 87 9.74 -9.79 14.30
N ASN A 88 10.97 -10.04 13.84
CA ASN A 88 11.99 -10.71 14.65
C ASN A 88 12.48 -9.82 15.81
N PHE A 89 12.54 -8.50 15.60
CA PHE A 89 12.91 -7.54 16.65
C PHE A 89 11.84 -7.45 17.75
N ILE A 90 10.55 -7.48 17.39
CA ILE A 90 9.45 -7.44 18.36
C ILE A 90 9.33 -8.75 19.14
N LYS A 91 9.52 -9.91 18.48
CA LYS A 91 9.52 -11.22 19.16
C LYS A 91 10.69 -11.40 20.15
N GLN A 92 11.86 -10.80 19.87
CA GLN A 92 13.01 -10.88 20.78
C GLN A 92 12.89 -9.96 22.00
N ASN A 93 12.10 -8.89 21.92
CA ASN A 93 11.96 -7.90 23.00
C ASN A 93 10.61 -7.96 23.73
N SER A 94 9.78 -8.98 23.45
CA SER A 94 8.56 -9.27 24.19
C SER A 94 8.79 -10.50 25.10
N LEU A 95 9.58 -10.33 26.17
CA LEU A 95 9.71 -11.26 27.29
C LEU A 95 9.23 -10.57 28.57
#